data_AF-A0A4Q5Z5T6-F1
#
_entry.id   AF-A0A4Q5Z5T6-F1
#
_cell.length_a   1.000
_cell.length_b   1.000
_cell.length_c   1.000
_cell.angle_alpha   90.00
_cell.angle_beta   90.00
_cell.angle_gamma   90.00
#
_symmetry.space_group_name_H-M   'P 1'
#
loop_
_entity.id
_entity.type
_entity.pdbx_description
1 polymer ?
#
loop_
_entity_poly.entity_id
_entity_poly.type
_entity_poly.pdbx_seq_one_letter_code
_entity_poly.pdbx_strand_id
1 'polypeptide(L)'
;MSTLTTTREKDYSQWYNDLVLKGGLADYSAVRGCMVIKPYGYGLWENMRDVLDRMFKETGHQNAYFPLFVPKSLFEAEEKNAEGFAKECAVVTHYRLKT
;
A
#
# COMPACT_ATOMS: atom_id res chain seq x y z
N MET A 1 -20.44 -20.57 -9.66
CA MET A 1 -19.02 -20.30 -10.00
C MET A 1 -18.99 -19.06 -10.87
N SER A 2 -18.46 -17.94 -10.37
CA SER A 2 -18.43 -16.66 -11.10
C SER A 2 -17.47 -16.76 -12.27
N THR A 3 -17.98 -16.72 -13.49
CA THR A 3 -17.17 -16.66 -14.72
C THR A 3 -16.42 -15.33 -14.75
N LEU A 4 -15.09 -15.38 -14.79
CA LEU A 4 -14.27 -14.23 -15.18
C LEU A 4 -14.65 -13.89 -16.63
N THR A 5 -15.34 -12.77 -16.83
CA THR A 5 -16.06 -12.50 -18.10
C THR A 5 -15.12 -12.00 -19.20
N THR A 6 -13.95 -11.49 -18.81
CA THR A 6 -12.94 -10.94 -19.71
C THR A 6 -11.69 -11.80 -19.70
N THR A 7 -11.19 -12.22 -20.86
CA THR A 7 -9.92 -12.94 -20.97
C THR A 7 -8.75 -11.96 -20.84
N ARG A 8 -7.63 -12.45 -20.28
CA ARG A 8 -6.39 -11.69 -20.13
C ARG A 8 -5.90 -11.08 -21.46
N GLU A 9 -6.04 -11.81 -22.55
CA GLU A 9 -5.59 -11.40 -23.90
C GLU A 9 -6.45 -10.29 -24.50
N LYS A 10 -7.74 -10.22 -24.15
CA LYS A 10 -8.68 -9.26 -24.72
C LYS A 10 -8.59 -7.90 -24.04
N ASP A 11 -8.54 -7.90 -22.71
CA ASP A 11 -8.39 -6.70 -21.90
C ASP A 11 -7.79 -7.10 -20.54
N TYR A 12 -6.48 -6.88 -20.44
CA TYR A 12 -5.69 -7.23 -19.26
C TYR A 12 -6.13 -6.46 -18.02
N SER A 13 -6.45 -5.17 -18.17
CA SER A 13 -6.82 -4.29 -17.07
C SER A 13 -8.13 -4.74 -16.43
N GLN A 14 -9.15 -5.00 -17.25
CA GLN A 14 -10.42 -5.50 -16.73
C GLN A 14 -10.29 -6.93 -16.19
N TRP A 15 -9.52 -7.80 -16.84
CA TRP A 15 -9.25 -9.15 -16.34
C TRP A 15 -8.60 -9.13 -14.94
N TYR A 16 -7.62 -8.25 -14.72
CA TYR A 16 -6.96 -8.10 -13.43
C TYR A 16 -7.93 -7.61 -12.35
N ASN A 17 -8.72 -6.58 -12.65
CA ASN A 17 -9.73 -6.06 -11.72
C ASN A 17 -10.77 -7.15 -11.38
N ASP A 18 -11.24 -7.89 -12.37
CA ASP A 18 -12.16 -9.02 -12.17
C ASP A 18 -11.57 -10.05 -11.21
N LEU A 19 -10.30 -10.42 -11.38
CA LEU A 19 -9.63 -11.39 -10.52
C LEU A 19 -9.53 -10.88 -9.07
N VAL A 20 -9.07 -9.64 -8.88
CA VAL A 20 -8.88 -9.04 -7.56
C VAL A 20 -10.22 -8.90 -6.82
N LEU A 21 -11.24 -8.37 -7.50
CA LEU A 21 -12.56 -8.11 -6.90
C LEU A 21 -13.35 -9.41 -6.67
N LYS A 22 -13.50 -10.25 -7.71
CA LYS A 22 -14.28 -11.51 -7.62
C LYS A 22 -13.56 -12.55 -6.79
N GLY A 23 -12.22 -12.53 -6.76
CA GLY A 23 -11.40 -13.35 -5.88
C GLY A 23 -11.43 -12.88 -4.42
N GLY A 24 -12.06 -11.75 -4.11
CA GLY A 24 -12.20 -11.24 -2.75
C GLY A 24 -10.88 -10.78 -2.13
N LEU A 25 -9.90 -10.38 -2.94
CA LEU A 25 -8.59 -9.93 -2.49
C LEU A 25 -8.61 -8.47 -2.01
N ALA A 26 -9.26 -7.59 -2.77
CA ALA A 26 -9.42 -6.18 -2.42
C ALA A 26 -10.76 -5.64 -2.94
N ASP A 27 -11.12 -4.45 -2.48
CA ASP A 27 -12.29 -3.69 -2.93
C ASP A 27 -11.93 -2.22 -3.16
N TYR A 28 -12.77 -1.51 -3.89
CA TYR A 28 -12.59 -0.08 -4.10
C TYR A 28 -12.80 0.69 -2.80
N SER A 29 -12.01 1.74 -2.61
CA SER A 29 -12.25 2.72 -1.54
C SER A 29 -12.94 3.97 -2.08
N ALA A 30 -13.44 4.83 -1.19
CA ALA A 30 -13.98 6.13 -1.57
C ALA A 30 -12.92 7.11 -2.09
N VAL A 31 -11.63 6.83 -1.89
CA VAL A 31 -10.51 7.66 -2.31
C VAL A 31 -9.85 7.07 -3.56
N ARG A 32 -9.75 7.87 -4.62
CA ARG A 32 -9.11 7.45 -5.87
C ARG A 32 -7.65 7.07 -5.60
N GLY A 33 -7.21 5.94 -6.15
CA GLY A 33 -5.86 5.41 -5.95
C GLY A 33 -5.69 4.61 -4.66
N CYS A 34 -6.73 4.54 -3.81
CA CYS A 34 -6.74 3.72 -2.60
C CYS A 34 -7.70 2.53 -2.75
N MET A 35 -7.36 1.42 -2.09
CA MET A 35 -8.16 0.20 -2.06
C MET A 35 -8.32 -0.30 -0.63
N VAL A 36 -9.40 -1.01 -0.36
CA VAL A 36 -9.59 -1.78 0.88
C VAL A 36 -9.08 -3.18 0.62
N ILE A 37 -7.99 -3.59 1.29
CA ILE A 37 -7.49 -4.96 1.19
C ILE A 37 -8.37 -5.84 2.09
N LYS A 38 -9.00 -6.86 1.51
CA LYS A 38 -9.92 -7.77 2.20
C LYS A 38 -9.14 -8.85 2.96
N PRO A 39 -9.77 -9.57 3.92
CA PRO A 39 -9.07 -10.57 4.73
C PRO A 39 -8.28 -11.60 3.91
N TYR A 40 -8.83 -12.07 2.79
CA TYR A 40 -8.13 -13.03 1.94
C TYR A 40 -6.87 -12.43 1.28
N GLY A 41 -6.96 -11.20 0.76
CA GLY A 41 -5.79 -10.50 0.21
C GLY A 41 -4.78 -10.11 1.28
N TYR A 42 -5.24 -9.71 2.46
CA TYR A 42 -4.37 -9.36 3.58
C TYR A 42 -3.63 -10.58 4.12
N GLY A 43 -4.27 -11.75 4.16
CA GLY A 43 -3.62 -13.01 4.55
C GLY A 43 -2.43 -13.37 3.64
N LEU A 44 -2.47 -13.04 2.35
CA LEU A 44 -1.31 -13.21 1.46
C LEU A 44 -0.13 -12.32 1.90
N TRP A 45 -0.42 -11.07 2.26
CA TRP A 45 0.59 -10.15 2.78
C TRP A 45 1.18 -10.65 4.11
N GLU A 46 0.34 -11.14 5.03
CA GLU A 46 0.79 -11.69 6.31
C GLU A 46 1.75 -12.87 6.11
N ASN A 47 1.42 -13.80 5.23
CA ASN A 47 2.28 -14.93 4.90
C ASN A 47 3.64 -14.48 4.35
N MET A 48 3.67 -13.47 3.47
CA MET A 48 4.92 -12.92 2.95
C MET A 48 5.73 -12.20 4.04
N ARG A 49 5.07 -11.33 4.80
CA ARG A 49 5.67 -10.57 5.91
C ARG A 49 6.32 -11.51 6.90
N ASP A 50 5.63 -12.56 7.35
CA ASP A 50 6.10 -13.44 8.42
C ASP A 50 7.33 -14.25 7.99
N VAL A 51 7.39 -14.67 6.73
CA VAL A 51 8.57 -15.35 6.18
C VAL A 51 9.77 -14.41 6.15
N LEU A 52 9.59 -13.19 5.64
CA LEU A 52 10.67 -12.20 5.55
C LEU A 52 11.14 -11.73 6.93
N ASP A 53 10.20 -11.46 7.84
CA ASP A 53 10.48 -11.05 9.22
C ASP A 53 11.32 -12.09 9.96
N ARG A 54 11.02 -13.37 9.81
CA ARG A 54 11.84 -14.46 10.35
C ARG A 54 13.27 -14.40 9.80
N MET A 55 13.43 -14.27 8.48
CA MET A 55 14.75 -14.23 7.83
C MET A 55 15.58 -13.00 8.30
N PHE A 56 14.95 -11.86 8.52
CA PHE A 56 15.62 -10.67 9.07
C PHE A 56 16.07 -10.89 10.52
N LYS A 57 15.23 -11.53 11.35
CA LYS A 57 15.57 -11.86 12.74
C LYS A 57 16.71 -12.86 12.85
N GLU A 58 16.79 -13.84 11.95
CA GLU A 58 17.91 -14.80 11.87
C GLU A 58 19.26 -14.12 11.63
N THR A 59 19.27 -12.93 11.02
CA THR A 59 20.48 -12.13 10.78
C THR A 59 20.71 -11.04 11.84
N GLY A 60 19.93 -11.07 12.94
CA GLY A 60 20.09 -10.16 14.09
C GLY A 60 19.35 -8.83 13.97
N HIS A 61 18.51 -8.63 12.95
CA HIS A 61 17.72 -7.40 12.82
C HIS A 61 16.60 -7.35 13.86
N GLN A 62 16.24 -6.12 14.24
CA GLN A 62 15.14 -5.85 15.15
C GLN A 62 14.15 -4.89 14.49
N ASN A 63 12.85 -5.20 14.61
CA ASN A 63 11.81 -4.30 14.13
C ASN A 63 11.72 -3.07 15.03
N ALA A 64 11.55 -1.91 14.40
CA ALA A 64 11.27 -0.65 15.06
C ALA A 64 10.11 0.05 14.34
N TYR A 65 9.37 0.88 15.06
CA TYR A 65 8.30 1.69 14.50
C TYR A 65 8.62 3.17 14.72
N PHE A 66 8.84 3.88 13.63
CA PHE A 66 9.08 5.32 13.62
C PHE A 66 7.78 6.07 13.34
N PRO A 67 7.65 7.33 13.76
CA PRO A 67 6.48 8.14 13.45
C PRO A 67 6.24 8.24 11.94
N LEU A 68 4.97 8.09 11.53
CA LEU A 68 4.56 8.30 10.13
C LEU A 68 4.69 9.78 9.72
N PHE A 69 4.45 10.70 10.65
CA PHE A 69 4.58 12.13 10.40
C PHE A 69 6.01 12.60 10.64
N VAL A 70 6.61 13.19 9.61
CA VAL A 70 7.94 13.80 9.67
C VAL A 70 7.79 15.32 9.56
N PRO A 71 8.43 16.11 10.45
CA PRO A 71 8.47 17.56 10.32
C PRO A 71 9.03 17.98 8.96
N LYS A 72 8.36 18.93 8.30
CA LYS A 72 8.77 19.45 6.98
C LYS A 72 10.24 19.90 6.96
N SER A 73 10.71 20.55 8.03
CA SER A 73 12.10 21.01 8.13
C SER A 73 13.13 19.87 8.11
N LEU A 74 12.80 18.70 8.69
CA LEU A 74 13.67 17.52 8.63
C LEU A 74 13.60 16.84 7.25
N PHE A 75 12.42 16.86 6.62
CA PHE A 75 12.23 16.30 5.29
C PHE A 75 12.94 17.10 4.20
N GLU A 76 12.91 18.43 4.27
CA GLU A 76 13.60 19.34 3.34
C GLU A 76 15.12 19.30 3.49
N ALA A 77 15.63 18.95 4.68
CA ALA A 77 17.07 18.76 4.87
C ALA A 77 17.61 17.58 4.03
N GLU A 78 16.79 16.56 3.78
CA GLU A 78 17.11 15.38 2.97
C GLU A 78 16.94 15.60 1.46
N GLU A 79 16.23 16.66 1.04
CA GLU A 79 15.97 16.96 -0.39
C GLU A 79 17.26 17.20 -1.18
N LYS A 80 18.32 17.66 -0.51
CA LYS A 80 19.67 17.80 -1.10
C LYS A 80 20.27 16.47 -1.56
N ASN A 81 19.80 15.34 -1.03
CA ASN A 81 20.31 14.00 -1.30
C ASN A 81 19.40 13.17 -2.22
N ALA A 82 18.16 13.60 -2.45
CA ALA A 82 17.15 12.82 -3.17
C ALA A 82 16.26 13.71 -4.04
N GLU A 83 16.78 14.14 -5.20
CA GLU A 83 16.00 14.90 -6.19
C GLU A 83 14.76 14.11 -6.63
N GLY A 84 13.57 14.70 -6.42
CA GLY A 84 12.28 14.15 -6.86
C GLY A 84 11.42 13.52 -5.77
N PHE A 85 11.97 13.24 -4.59
CA PHE A 85 11.24 12.58 -3.50
C PHE A 85 10.09 13.43 -2.93
N ALA A 86 10.21 14.75 -2.97
CA ALA A 86 9.22 15.66 -2.40
C ALA A 86 7.88 15.75 -3.18
N LYS A 87 7.83 15.32 -4.44
CA LYS A 87 6.67 15.57 -5.33
C LYS A 87 5.43 14.72 -5.02
N GLU A 88 5.59 13.60 -4.33
CA GLU A 88 4.50 12.65 -4.04
C GLU A 88 4.03 12.67 -2.57
N CYS A 89 4.52 13.62 -1.77
CA CYS A 89 4.24 13.68 -0.33
C CYS A 89 2.89 14.34 -0.01
N ALA A 90 2.04 13.62 0.72
CA ALA A 90 0.83 14.19 1.31
C ALA A 90 1.18 15.07 2.52
N VAL A 91 0.79 16.34 2.49
CA VAL A 91 1.07 17.31 3.57
C VAL A 91 -0.18 17.57 4.40
N VAL A 92 -0.08 17.31 5.72
CA VAL A 92 -1.12 17.67 6.68
C VAL A 92 -0.91 19.10 7.15
N THR A 93 -1.80 20.01 6.76
CA THR A 93 -1.69 21.44 7.08
C THR A 93 -2.64 21.89 8.19
N HIS A 94 -3.67 21.10 8.49
CA HIS A 94 -4.71 21.44 9.47
C HIS A 94 -5.11 20.19 10.27
N TYR A 95 -5.40 20.39 11.54
CA TYR A 95 -5.98 19.39 12.43
C TYR A 95 -7.31 19.96 12.93
N ARG A 96 -8.43 19.50 12.39
CA ARG A 96 -9.82 19.68 12.91
C ARG A 96 -10.78 19.24 11.82
N LEU A 97 -11.76 18.43 12.19
CA LEU A 97 -13.02 18.36 11.44
C LEU A 97 -13.79 19.62 11.82
N LYS A 98 -13.91 20.60 10.92
CA LYS A 98 -14.95 21.61 11.08
C LYS A 98 -16.27 20.90 10.79
N THR A 99 -17.05 20.66 11.84
CA THR A 99 -18.48 20.32 11.72
C THR A 99 -19.21 21.43 10.99
#